data_AF-A0A760PEU2-F1
#
_entry.id   AF-A0A760PEU2-F1
#
_cell.length_a   1.000
_cell.length_b   1.000
_cell.length_c   1.000
_cell.angle_alpha   90.00
_cell.angle_beta   90.00
_cell.angle_gamma   90.00
#
_symmetry.space_group_name_H-M   'P 1'
#
loop_
_entity.id
_entity.type
_entity.pdbx_description
1 polymer ?
#
loop_
_entity_poly.entity_id
_entity_poly.type
_entity_poly.pdbx_seq_one_letter_code
_entity_poly.pdbx_strand_id
1 'polypeptide(L)' 'CGKQADDPHHLIGYGQGGMGTKAHDLFVLPLCRTHHNELHADTVAFEEKYGSQLELIFRFIDRALAIGVLA' A
#
# COMPACT_ATOMS: atom_id res chain seq x y z
N CYS A 1 12.29 -3.58 1.29
CA CYS A 1 13.76 -3.43 1.14
C CYS A 1 14.53 -3.08 2.43
N GLY A 2 13.90 -3.12 3.61
CA GLY A 2 14.55 -2.76 4.88
C GLY A 2 14.79 -1.26 5.11
N LYS A 3 14.39 -0.39 4.17
CA LYS A 3 14.37 1.07 4.38
C LYS A 3 13.09 1.50 5.11
N GLN A 4 13.14 2.67 5.74
CA GLN A 4 11.97 3.31 6.35
C GLN A 4 10.82 3.44 5.36
N ALA A 5 9.61 3.10 5.80
CA ALA A 5 8.39 3.07 5.01
C ALA A 5 7.44 4.21 5.44
N ASP A 6 7.89 5.44 5.24
CA ASP A 6 7.25 6.68 5.65
C ASP A 6 6.44 7.37 4.54
N ASP A 7 6.26 6.71 3.40
CA ASP A 7 5.48 7.20 2.25
C ASP A 7 4.19 6.36 2.10
N PRO A 8 3.03 6.86 2.58
CA PRO A 8 1.78 6.11 2.53
C PRO A 8 1.25 6.02 1.09
N HIS A 9 1.18 4.81 0.55
CA HIS A 9 0.54 4.55 -0.73
C HIS A 9 -0.94 4.17 -0.53
N HIS A 10 -1.87 4.97 -1.04
CA HIS A 10 -3.30 4.64 -1.03
C HIS A 10 -3.65 3.66 -2.15
N LEU A 11 -4.45 2.63 -1.83
CA LEU A 11 -4.95 1.66 -2.79
C LEU A 11 -5.56 2.33 -4.05
N ILE A 12 -5.09 1.94 -5.23
CA ILE A 12 -5.61 2.40 -6.52
C ILE A 12 -6.17 1.23 -7.35
N GLY A 13 -7.16 1.50 -8.21
CA GLY A 13 -7.68 0.51 -9.16
C GLY A 13 -8.79 -0.42 -8.65
N TYR A 14 -9.26 -0.25 -7.40
CA TYR A 14 -10.27 -1.13 -6.77
C TYR A 14 -11.56 -0.40 -6.32
N GLY A 15 -11.85 0.76 -6.89
CA GLY A 15 -13.09 1.50 -6.60
C GLY A 15 -13.19 2.07 -5.17
N GLN A 16 -12.10 2.03 -4.39
CA GLN A 16 -12.04 2.62 -3.04
C GLN A 16 -11.72 4.12 -3.04
N GLY A 17 -11.45 4.69 -4.21
CA GLY A 17 -11.23 6.12 -4.42
C GLY A 17 -11.89 6.59 -5.71
N GLY A 18 -11.66 7.85 -6.08
CA GLY A 18 -12.20 8.51 -7.25
C GLY A 18 -11.26 9.57 -7.81
N MET A 19 -11.71 10.29 -8.84
CA MET A 19 -10.91 11.34 -9.46
C MET A 19 -10.58 12.44 -8.44
N GLY A 20 -9.30 12.68 -8.19
CA GLY A 20 -8.83 13.67 -7.22
C GLY A 20 -9.02 13.27 -5.75
N THR A 21 -9.42 12.02 -5.48
CA THR A 21 -9.56 11.51 -4.10
C THR A 21 -8.66 10.30 -3.86
N LYS A 22 -8.47 9.99 -2.58
CA LYS A 22 -7.68 8.85 -2.12
C LYS A 22 -8.59 7.80 -1.49
N ALA A 23 -8.15 6.54 -1.51
CA ALA A 23 -8.79 5.49 -0.72
C ALA A 23 -8.69 5.81 0.79
N HIS A 24 -9.57 5.19 1.58
CA HIS A 24 -9.56 5.31 3.03
C HIS A 24 -8.17 5.04 3.61
N ASP A 25 -7.78 5.75 4.67
CA ASP A 25 -6.43 5.67 5.26
C ASP A 25 -6.08 4.27 5.83
N LEU A 26 -7.09 3.45 6.11
CA LEU A 26 -6.92 2.03 6.48
C LEU A 26 -6.37 1.18 5.31
N PHE A 27 -6.64 1.56 4.06
CA PHE A 27 -6.19 0.86 2.85
C PHE A 27 -4.90 1.49 2.29
N VAL A 28 -3.96 1.74 3.20
CA VAL A 28 -2.63 2.25 2.88
C VAL A 28 -1.60 1.14 2.96
N LEU A 29 -0.74 1.07 1.93
CA LEU A 29 0.48 0.28 1.93
C LEU A 29 1.66 1.20 2.30
N PRO A 30 2.32 1.01 3.47
CA PRO A 30 3.50 1.79 3.80
C PRO A 30 4.67 1.37 2.91
N LEU A 31 5.21 2.32 2.15
CA LEU A 31 6.36 2.11 1.28
C LEU A 31 7.47 3.11 1.59
N CYS A 32 8.69 2.78 1.19
CA CYS A 32 9.71 3.82 1.06
C CYS A 32 9.52 4.56 -0.27
N ARG A 33 9.97 5.81 -0.36
CA ARG A 33 9.83 6.67 -1.55
C ARG A 33 10.19 5.95 -2.87
N THR A 34 11.25 5.14 -2.88
CA THR A 34 11.67 4.40 -4.09
C THR A 34 10.60 3.41 -4.56
N HIS A 35 10.02 2.60 -3.66
CA HIS A 35 9.00 1.62 -4.03
C HIS A 35 7.65 2.29 -4.27
N HIS A 36 7.35 3.38 -3.56
CA HIS A 36 6.17 4.20 -3.84
C HIS A 36 6.20 4.71 -5.29
N ASN A 37 7.34 5.27 -5.71
CA ASN A 37 7.52 5.71 -7.09
C ASN A 37 7.54 4.55 -8.10
N GLU A 38 8.13 3.40 -7.76
CA GLU A 38 8.10 2.18 -8.60
C GLU A 38 6.65 1.75 -8.88
N LEU A 39 5.80 1.70 -7.85
CA LEU A 39 4.38 1.34 -7.98
C LEU A 39 3.62 2.33 -8.86
N HIS A 40 3.82 3.64 -8.67
CA HIS A 40 3.16 4.66 -9.49
C HIS A 40 3.68 4.72 -10.93
N ALA A 41 4.92 4.29 -11.19
CA ALA A 41 5.47 4.23 -12.54
C ALA A 41 4.85 3.09 -13.35
N ASP A 42 4.70 1.91 -12.75
CA ASP A 42 4.05 0.75 -13.36
C ASP A 42 3.46 -0.17 -12.28
N THR A 43 2.16 -0.05 -12.06
CA THR A 43 1.47 -0.81 -11.02
C THR A 43 1.44 -2.31 -11.33
N VAL A 44 1.31 -2.68 -12.60
CA VAL A 44 1.26 -4.10 -13.00
C VAL A 44 2.61 -4.76 -12.76
N ALA A 45 3.70 -4.15 -13.23
CA ALA A 45 5.04 -4.68 -13.02
C ALA A 45 5.43 -4.73 -11.53
N PHE A 46 5.00 -3.73 -10.74
CA PHE A 46 5.19 -3.74 -9.30
C PHE A 46 4.45 -4.91 -8.64
N GLU A 47 3.17 -5.11 -8.96
CA GLU A 47 2.36 -6.18 -8.38
C GLU A 47 2.85 -7.57 -8.79
N GLU A 48 3.32 -7.76 -10.02
CA GLU A 48 3.95 -9.01 -10.46
C GLU A 48 5.22 -9.34 -9.66
N LYS A 49 6.00 -8.32 -9.29
CA LYS A 49 7.28 -8.48 -8.59
C LYS A 49 7.14 -8.68 -7.08
N TYR A 50 6.19 -8.00 -6.45
CA TYR A 50 6.07 -7.96 -4.99
C TYR A 50 4.77 -8.58 -4.43
N GLY A 51 3.79 -8.87 -5.27
CA GLY A 51 2.43 -9.23 -4.89
C GLY A 51 1.44 -8.07 -5.07
N SER A 52 0.15 -8.40 -5.19
CA SER A 52 -0.90 -7.40 -5.42
C SER A 52 -1.00 -6.38 -4.27
N GLN A 53 -1.46 -5.15 -4.57
CA GLN A 53 -1.72 -4.15 -3.53
C GLN A 53 -2.63 -4.69 -2.42
N LEU A 54 -3.68 -5.43 -2.78
CA LEU A 54 -4.62 -6.03 -1.81
C LEU A 54 -3.91 -7.02 -0.87
N GLU A 55 -3.12 -7.95 -1.42
CA GLU A 55 -2.38 -8.93 -0.62
C GLU A 55 -1.42 -8.24 0.35
N LEU A 56 -0.68 -7.23 -0.12
CA LEU A 56 0.27 -6.48 0.69
C LEU A 56 -0.42 -5.68 1.80
N ILE A 57 -1.54 -5.02 1.49
CA ILE A 57 -2.36 -4.30 2.48
C ILE A 57 -2.94 -5.27 3.51
N PHE A 58 -3.49 -6.42 3.10
CA PHE A 58 -4.02 -7.40 4.05
C PHE A 58 -2.95 -7.92 5.01
N ARG A 59 -1.75 -8.24 4.51
CA ARG A 59 -0.61 -8.62 5.36
C ARG A 59 -0.21 -7.51 6.33
N PHE A 60 -0.25 -6.26 5.87
CA PHE A 60 0.08 -5.12 6.71
C PHE A 60 -0.96 -4.89 7.82
N ILE A 61 -2.25 -4.94 7.49
CA ILE A 61 -3.36 -4.81 8.46
C ILE A 61 -3.31 -5.96 9.46
N ASP A 62 -3.12 -7.21 9.00
CA ASP A 62 -2.98 -8.37 9.88
C ASP A 62 -1.84 -8.19 10.88
N ARG A 63 -0.68 -7.73 10.41
CA ARG A 63 0.46 -7.40 11.28
C ARG A 63 0.12 -6.29 12.27
N ALA A 64 -0.56 -5.22 11.82
CA ALA A 64 -0.93 -4.08 12.65
C ALA A 64 -1.90 -4.48 13.78
N LEU A 65 -2.89 -5.33 13.46
CA LEU A 65 -3.80 -5.92 14.44
C LEU A 65 -3.04 -6.83 15.42
N ALA A 66 -2.16 -7.69 14.93
CA ALA A 66 -1.40 -8.62 15.76
C ALA A 66 -0.48 -7.94 16.78
N ILE A 67 -0.02 -6.71 16.50
CA ILE A 67 0.79 -5.91 17.44
C ILE A 67 -0.03 -4.89 18.25
N GLY A 68 -1.35 -4.82 18.03
CA GLY A 68 -2.26 -3.97 18.79
C GLY A 68 -2.16 -2.46 18.50
N VAL A 69 -1.71 -2.06 17.30
CA VAL A 69 -1.67 -0.63 16.93
C VAL A 69 -2.98 -0.09 16.36
N LEU A 70 -3.90 -0.98 15.98
CA LEU A 70 -5.26 -0.66 15.58
C LEU A 70 -6.22 -1.11 16.70
N ALA A 71 -7.09 -0.21 17.14
CA ALA A 71 -8.02 -0.38 18.27
C ALA A 71 -9.47 -0.57 17.81
#